data_AF-A0A968BYY2-F1
#
_entry.id   AF-A0A968BYY2-F1
#
_cell.length_a   1.000
_cell.length_b   1.000
_cell.length_c   1.000
_cell.angle_alpha   90.00
_cell.angle_beta   90.00
_cell.angle_gamma   90.00
#
_symmetry.space_group_name_H-M   'P 1'
#
loop_
_entity.id
_entity.type
_entity.pdbx_description
1 polymer ?
#
loop_
_entity_poly.entity_id
_entity_poly.type
_entity_poly.pdbx_seq_one_letter_code
_entity_poly.pdbx_strand_id
1 'polypeptide(L)'
;MNTQTLSSDHPLREDPNRPWPYQVLIGHRKPGGRKIVKHRRIYVRARGEERARLAALRIAREMMPLRMDGKSLIASRPVSSRALDKCDGGIVA
;
A
#
# COMPACT_ATOMS: atom_id res chain seq x y z
N MET A 1 -11.55 8.63 8.38
CA MET A 1 -11.03 7.25 8.46
C MET A 1 -12.22 6.33 8.35
N ASN A 2 -12.38 5.57 7.24
CA ASN A 2 -13.47 4.59 7.13
C ASN A 2 -13.07 3.31 7.88
N THR A 3 -13.23 3.32 9.20
CA THR A 3 -13.01 2.15 10.08
C THR A 3 -14.12 1.10 9.99
N GLN A 4 -15.17 1.35 9.18
CA GLN A 4 -16.34 0.47 9.03
C GLN A 4 -16.03 -0.88 8.35
N THR A 5 -14.87 -1.03 7.70
CA THR A 5 -14.48 -2.28 7.02
C THR A 5 -13.56 -3.16 7.87
N LEU A 6 -13.23 -2.75 9.09
CA LEU A 6 -12.38 -3.52 9.99
C LEU A 6 -13.23 -4.34 10.97
N SER A 7 -12.72 -5.51 11.36
CA SER A 7 -13.37 -6.37 12.34
C SER A 7 -13.73 -5.60 13.61
N SER A 8 -14.81 -6.02 14.29
CA SER A 8 -15.28 -5.37 15.52
C SER A 8 -14.20 -5.28 16.61
N ASP A 9 -13.32 -6.27 16.66
CA ASP A 9 -12.18 -6.37 17.59
C ASP A 9 -10.88 -5.73 17.04
N HIS A 10 -10.97 -4.94 15.97
CA HIS A 10 -9.76 -4.41 15.35
C HIS A 10 -9.16 -3.28 16.22
N PRO A 11 -7.87 -3.35 16.61
CA PRO A 11 -7.28 -2.43 17.58
C PRO A 11 -7.20 -0.97 17.12
N LEU A 12 -7.25 -0.72 15.81
CA LEU A 12 -7.42 0.65 15.27
C LEU A 12 -8.80 1.27 15.53
N ARG A 13 -9.81 0.50 15.95
CA ARG A 13 -11.12 1.04 16.35
C ARG A 13 -11.05 1.68 17.73
N GLU A 14 -10.25 1.12 18.63
CA GLU A 14 -10.00 1.65 19.97
C GLU A 14 -8.95 2.76 19.96
N ASP A 15 -7.82 2.54 19.25
CA ASP A 15 -6.78 3.54 19.08
C ASP A 15 -6.46 3.76 17.58
N PRO A 16 -7.05 4.78 16.94
CA PRO A 16 -6.84 5.06 15.52
C PRO A 16 -5.40 5.52 15.20
N ASN A 17 -4.61 5.90 16.20
CA ASN A 17 -3.23 6.34 16.03
C ASN A 17 -2.20 5.24 16.28
N ARG A 18 -2.64 4.03 16.66
CA ARG A 18 -1.75 2.90 16.88
C ARG A 18 -0.99 2.55 15.60
N PRO A 19 0.34 2.31 15.67
CA PRO A 19 1.07 1.75 14.54
C PRO A 19 0.48 0.40 14.14
N TRP A 20 0.05 0.27 12.89
CA TRP A 20 -0.60 -0.93 12.39
C TRP A 20 -0.08 -1.31 10.99
N PRO A 21 -0.05 -2.61 10.60
CA PRO A 21 0.26 -3.00 9.25
C PRO A 21 -0.83 -2.59 8.25
N TYR A 22 -0.40 -1.97 7.16
CA TYR A 22 -1.23 -1.61 6.01
C TYR A 22 -0.71 -2.31 4.77
N GLN A 23 -1.64 -2.75 3.93
CA GLN A 23 -1.36 -3.11 2.55
C GLN A 23 -1.68 -1.91 1.67
N VAL A 24 -0.68 -1.45 0.91
CA VAL A 24 -0.82 -0.34 -0.02
C VAL A 24 -0.52 -0.83 -1.44
N LEU A 25 -1.41 -0.51 -2.37
CA LEU A 25 -1.22 -0.80 -3.79
C LEU A 25 -0.62 0.41 -4.50
N ILE A 26 0.60 0.29 -5.00
CA ILE A 26 1.30 1.36 -5.72
C ILE A 26 1.16 1.13 -7.23
N GLY A 27 0.61 2.13 -7.92
CA GLY A 27 0.50 2.15 -9.36
C GLY A 27 1.83 2.57 -10.00
N HIS A 28 2.23 1.85 -11.03
CA HIS A 28 3.44 2.08 -11.82
C HIS A 28 3.06 2.45 -13.25
N ARG A 29 3.77 3.42 -13.83
CA ARG A 29 3.55 3.94 -15.19
C ARG A 29 4.82 3.85 -16.03
N LYS A 30 4.66 3.80 -17.36
CA LYS A 30 5.80 3.97 -18.27
C LYS A 30 6.36 5.41 -18.16
N PRO A 31 7.67 5.63 -18.34
CA PRO A 31 8.23 6.98 -18.43
C PRO A 31 7.51 7.81 -19.49
N GLY A 32 7.21 9.08 -19.19
CA GLY A 32 6.43 9.97 -20.06
C GLY A 32 4.92 9.69 -20.12
N GLY A 33 4.46 8.48 -19.81
CA GLY A 33 3.04 8.11 -19.80
C GLY A 33 2.35 8.46 -18.48
N ARG A 34 1.06 8.79 -18.51
CA ARG A 34 0.24 9.04 -17.29
C ARG A 34 -0.57 7.83 -16.83
N LYS A 35 -0.78 6.84 -17.71
CA LYS A 35 -1.59 5.65 -17.43
C LYS A 35 -0.82 4.69 -16.51
N ILE A 36 -1.49 4.21 -15.46
CA ILE A 36 -0.99 3.11 -14.63
C ILE A 36 -1.08 1.82 -15.45
N VAL A 37 0.03 1.12 -15.58
CA VAL A 37 0.14 -0.12 -16.37
C VAL A 37 0.39 -1.34 -15.49
N LYS A 38 0.89 -1.14 -14.27
CA LYS A 38 1.19 -2.23 -13.33
C LYS A 38 0.97 -1.79 -11.89
N HIS A 39 0.66 -2.74 -11.02
CA HIS A 39 0.48 -2.51 -9.60
C HIS A 39 1.49 -3.33 -8.79
N ARG A 40 1.94 -2.79 -7.67
CA ARG A 40 2.78 -3.50 -6.69
C ARG A 40 2.17 -3.35 -5.30
N ARG A 41 2.01 -4.46 -4.59
CA ARG A 41 1.60 -4.45 -3.17
C ARG A 41 2.83 -4.17 -2.32
N ILE A 42 2.71 -3.22 -1.41
CA ILE A 42 3.72 -2.87 -0.43
C ILE A 42 3.07 -2.93 0.95
N TYR A 43 3.74 -3.58 1.89
CA TYR A 43 3.28 -3.74 3.26
C TYR A 43 4.10 -2.82 4.17
N VAL A 44 3.43 -1.97 4.94
CA VAL A 44 4.10 -0.99 5.81
C VAL A 44 3.40 -0.90 7.14
N ARG A 45 4.15 -0.69 8.22
CA ARG A 45 3.56 -0.29 9.51
C ARG A 45 3.51 1.23 9.60
N ALA A 46 2.33 1.77 9.88
CA ALA A 46 2.13 3.22 9.99
C ALA A 46 1.04 3.57 11.00
N ARG A 47 1.07 4.82 11.48
CA ARG A 47 0.01 5.41 12.32
C ARG A 47 -1.01 6.08 11.39
N GLY A 48 -1.94 5.29 10.87
CA GLY A 48 -2.96 5.77 9.93
C GLY A 48 -2.62 5.56 8.45
N GLU A 49 -3.68 5.61 7.64
CA GLU A 49 -3.65 5.28 6.21
C GLU A 49 -2.79 6.23 5.37
N GLU A 50 -2.86 7.53 5.65
CA GLU A 50 -2.12 8.53 4.86
C GLU A 50 -0.61 8.37 5.04
N ARG A 51 -0.17 8.11 6.28
CA ARG A 51 1.24 7.80 6.56
C ARG A 51 1.67 6.50 5.89
N ALA A 52 0.80 5.50 5.83
CA ALA A 52 1.06 4.25 5.10
C ALA A 52 1.26 4.50 3.61
N ARG A 53 0.39 5.30 2.98
CA ARG A 53 0.48 5.67 1.56
C ARG A 53 1.80 6.36 1.21
N LEU A 54 2.21 7.34 2.01
CA LEU A 54 3.47 8.06 1.84
C LEU A 54 4.69 7.14 2.01
N ALA A 55 4.71 6.34 3.09
CA ALA A 55 5.79 5.40 3.36
C ALA A 55 5.91 4.34 2.24
N ALA A 56 4.78 3.78 1.80
CA ALA A 56 4.75 2.78 0.74
C ALA A 56 5.22 3.34 -0.60
N LEU A 57 4.86 4.59 -0.93
CA LEU A 57 5.35 5.24 -2.15
C LEU A 57 6.86 5.47 -2.11
N ARG A 58 7.40 5.90 -0.96
CA ARG A 58 8.85 6.06 -0.75
C ARG A 58 9.58 4.73 -0.98
N ILE A 59 9.13 3.68 -0.28
CA ILE A 59 9.69 2.34 -0.42
C ILE A 59 9.61 1.84 -1.88
N ALA A 60 8.49 2.06 -2.56
CA ALA A 60 8.34 1.64 -3.95
C ALA A 60 9.30 2.34 -4.92
N ARG A 61 9.77 3.56 -4.59
CA ARG A 61 10.78 4.29 -5.38
C ARG A 61 12.20 3.79 -5.11
N GLU A 62 12.47 3.32 -3.91
CA GLU A 62 13.77 2.78 -3.49
C GLU A 62 13.96 1.31 -3.89
N MET A 63 12.86 0.56 -4.04
CA MET A 63 12.88 -0.81 -4.50
C MET A 63 13.33 -0.94 -5.96
N MET A 64 13.83 -2.14 -6.30
CA MET A 64 14.15 -2.49 -7.68
C MET A 64 12.98 -2.15 -8.62
N PRO A 65 13.23 -1.39 -9.72
CA PRO A 65 12.20 -0.95 -10.63
C PRO A 65 11.51 -2.13 -11.32
N LEU A 66 10.19 -2.08 -11.41
CA LEU A 66 9.45 -3.03 -12.24
C LEU A 66 9.78 -2.79 -13.72
N ARG A 67 9.96 -3.85 -14.50
CA ARG A 67 10.17 -3.76 -15.95
C ARG A 67 8.96 -4.27 -16.73
N MET A 68 8.68 -3.62 -17.86
CA MET A 68 7.67 -4.03 -18.85
C MET A 68 8.15 -3.59 -20.23
N ASP A 69 8.14 -4.50 -21.21
CA ASP A 69 8.61 -4.24 -22.58
C ASP A 69 10.05 -3.65 -22.63
N GLY A 70 10.95 -4.18 -21.80
CA GLY A 70 12.33 -3.70 -21.70
C GLY A 70 12.52 -2.33 -21.03
N LYS A 71 11.43 -1.65 -20.61
CA LYS A 71 11.49 -0.34 -19.96
C LYS A 71 11.22 -0.43 -18.47
N SER A 72 12.00 0.31 -17.68
CA SER A 72 11.74 0.50 -16.25
C SER A 72 10.51 1.37 -16.03
N LEU A 73 9.59 0.89 -15.21
CA LEU A 73 8.40 1.61 -14.80
C LEU A 73 8.70 2.51 -13.61
N ILE A 74 7.97 3.62 -13.54
CA ILE A 74 8.08 4.61 -12.48
C ILE A 74 6.94 4.41 -11.48
N ALA A 75 7.27 4.28 -10.20
CA ALA A 75 6.30 4.31 -9.12
C ALA A 75 5.60 5.68 -9.10
N SER A 76 4.31 5.71 -9.41
CA SER A 76 3.56 6.94 -9.66
C SER A 76 2.84 7.43 -8.41
N ARG A 77 1.90 6.63 -7.89
CA ARG A 77 1.04 7.00 -6.77
C ARG A 77 0.42 5.77 -6.11
N PRO A 78 0.02 5.87 -4.83
CA PRO A 78 -0.91 4.93 -4.20
C PRO A 78 -2.24 4.92 -4.95
N VAL A 79 -2.75 3.72 -5.22
CA VAL A 79 -4.04 3.47 -5.88
C VAL A 79 -5.08 3.09 -4.84
N SER A 80 -4.69 2.26 -3.86
CA SER A 80 -5.52 1.90 -2.72
C SER A 80 -4.65 1.58 -1.52
N SER A 81 -5.25 1.65 -0.34
CA SER A 81 -4.63 1.27 0.92
C SER A 81 -5.69 0.73 1.84
N ARG A 82 -5.34 -0.26 2.64
CA ARG A 82 -6.19 -0.79 3.69
C ARG A 82 -5.34 -1.26 4.87
N ALA A 83 -5.87 -1.09 6.08
CA ALA A 83 -5.31 -1.78 7.24
C ALA A 83 -5.51 -3.29 7.07
N LEU A 84 -4.51 -4.08 7.45
CA LEU A 84 -4.63 -5.54 7.45
C LEU A 84 -5.44 -5.97 8.66
N ASP A 85 -6.45 -6.81 8.46
CA ASP A 85 -7.26 -7.38 9.53
C ASP A 85 -6.68 -8.73 9.99
N LYS A 86 -7.08 -9.22 11.17
CA LYS A 86 -6.68 -10.55 11.68
C LYS A 86 -7.07 -11.66 10.68
N CYS A 87 -8.19 -11.49 9.97
CA CYS A 87 -8.65 -12.41 8.94
C CYS A 87 -7.80 -12.40 7.66
N ASP A 88 -6.97 -11.37 7.42
CA ASP A 88 -6.05 -11.34 6.27
C ASP A 88 -4.82 -12.25 6.46
N GLY A 89 -4.64 -12.83 7.65
CA GLY A 89 -3.52 -13.72 8.01
C GLY A 89 -3.48 -15.06 7.26
N GLY A 90 -4.47 -15.37 6.41
CA GLY A 90 -4.49 -16.57 5.56
C GLY A 90 -3.67 -16.48 4.26
N ILE A 91 -3.10 -15.31 3.92
CA ILE A 91 -2.31 -15.13 2.69
C ILE A 91 -0.86 -14.81 3.04
N VAL A 92 -0.20 -15.74 3.72
CA VAL A 92 1.26 -15.84 3.81
C VAL A 92 1.64 -17.30 4.02
N ALA A 93 1.76 -18.03 2.91
CA ALA A 93 2.64 -19.18 2.76
C ALA A 93 3.56 -18.89 1.57
#